data_AF-A0A4U6MEY8-F1
#
_entry.id   AF-A0A4U6MEY8-F1
#
_cell.length_a   1.000
_cell.length_b   1.000
_cell.length_c   1.000
_cell.angle_alpha   90.00
_cell.angle_beta   90.00
_cell.angle_gamma   90.00
#
_symmetry.space_group_name_H-M   'P 1'
#
loop_
_entity.id
_entity.type
_entity.pdbx_description
1 polymer ?
#
loop_
_entity_poly.entity_id
_entity_poly.type
_entity_poly.pdbx_seq_one_letter_code
_entity_poly.pdbx_strand_id
1 'polypeptide(L)' 'IDMSTIHPLQTDKLIADMRAKGFDMMDCPVGRTSDHAIAGTLLLLAGGTAEQVERATPVLMAMGNELINAGGPG' A
#
# COMPACT_ATOMS: atom_id res chain seq x y z
N ILE A 1 3.28 -1.40 5.44
CA ILE A 1 2.78 -0.84 4.17
C ILE A 1 4.00 -0.31 3.45
N ASP A 2 4.39 -0.90 2.34
CA ASP A 2 5.43 -0.34 1.47
C ASP A 2 4.78 0.53 0.40
N MET A 3 5.20 1.79 0.27
CA MET A 3 4.64 2.73 -0.71
C MET A 3 5.60 3.01 -1.87
N SER A 4 6.71 2.28 -1.91
CA SER A 4 7.72 2.39 -2.95
C SER A 4 7.20 1.80 -4.26
N THR A 5 7.61 2.37 -5.39
CA THR A 5 7.42 1.72 -6.69
C THR A 5 8.54 0.72 -6.91
N ILE A 6 8.31 -0.54 -6.50
CA ILE A 6 9.26 -1.65 -6.65
C ILE A 6 8.66 -2.78 -7.49
N HIS A 7 9.50 -3.75 -7.85
CA HIS A 7 9.04 -4.89 -8.65
C HIS A 7 8.13 -5.80 -7.81
N PRO A 8 6.97 -6.26 -8.32
CA PRO A 8 6.03 -7.18 -7.64
C PRO A 8 6.72 -8.35 -6.91
N LEU A 9 7.58 -9.09 -7.61
CA LEU A 9 8.34 -10.22 -7.03
C LEU A 9 9.24 -9.84 -5.84
N GLN A 10 9.70 -8.59 -5.73
CA GLN A 10 10.45 -8.12 -4.56
C GLN A 10 9.50 -7.88 -3.38
N THR A 11 8.34 -7.29 -3.64
CA THR A 11 7.25 -7.12 -2.67
C THR A 11 6.80 -8.48 -2.12
N ASP A 12 6.54 -9.46 -2.99
CA ASP A 12 6.14 -10.82 -2.60
C ASP A 12 7.14 -11.46 -1.64
N LYS A 13 8.43 -11.35 -1.96
CA LYS A 13 9.50 -11.86 -1.11
C LYS A 13 9.50 -11.17 0.26
N LEU A 14 9.35 -9.84 0.27
CA LEU A 14 9.34 -9.07 1.52
C LEU A 14 8.10 -9.42 2.37
N ILE A 15 6.94 -9.62 1.75
CA ILE A 15 5.72 -10.08 2.42
C ILE A 15 5.95 -11.45 3.08
N ALA A 16 6.59 -12.39 2.37
CA ALA A 16 6.91 -13.71 2.92
C ALA A 16 7.89 -13.60 4.10
N ASP A 17 8.95 -12.80 3.97
CA ASP A 17 9.95 -12.58 5.02
C ASP A 17 9.36 -11.91 6.27
N MET A 18 8.40 -10.99 6.10
CA MET A 18 7.70 -10.33 7.21
C MET A 18 6.72 -11.28 7.90
N ARG A 19 5.99 -12.10 7.13
CA ARG A 19 5.11 -13.13 7.69
C ARG A 19 5.87 -14.15 8.53
N ALA A 20 7.05 -14.57 8.08
CA ALA A 20 7.92 -15.48 8.83
C ALA A 20 8.36 -14.89 10.19
N LYS A 21 8.36 -13.56 10.34
CA LYS A 21 8.66 -12.83 11.57
C LYS A 21 7.42 -12.46 12.39
N GLY A 22 6.23 -12.89 11.96
CA GLY A 22 4.96 -12.61 12.63
C GLY A 22 4.37 -11.23 12.31
N PHE A 23 4.81 -10.58 11.22
CA PHE A 23 4.28 -9.30 10.77
C PHE A 23 3.42 -9.45 9.52
N ASP A 24 2.34 -8.65 9.48
CA ASP A 24 1.57 -8.42 8.27
C ASP A 24 2.24 -7.33 7.43
N MET A 25 2.39 -7.59 6.14
CA MET A 25 2.82 -6.61 5.16
C MET A 25 1.84 -6.56 3.99
N MET A 26 1.69 -5.37 3.44
CA MET A 26 0.94 -5.03 2.23
C MET A 26 1.74 -3.97 1.48
N ASP A 27 1.54 -3.84 0.17
CA ASP A 27 2.07 -2.75 -0.64
C ASP A 27 0.98 -1.75 -1.03
N CYS A 28 1.41 -0.52 -1.25
CA CYS A 28 0.54 0.58 -1.63
C CYS A 28 1.33 1.64 -2.42
N PRO A 29 1.82 1.33 -3.64
CA PRO A 29 2.45 2.34 -4.48
C PRO A 29 1.50 3.52 -4.70
N VAL A 30 2.07 4.72 -4.74
CA VAL A 30 1.32 5.97 -4.87
C VAL A 30 1.49 6.57 -6.25
N GLY A 31 0.39 7.11 -6.79
CA GLY A 31 0.40 7.91 -8.01
C GLY A 31 0.31 9.41 -7.72
N ARG A 32 0.46 10.21 -8.79
CA ARG A 32 0.47 11.70 -8.80
C ARG A 32 1.80 12.28 -8.31
N THR A 33 1.84 13.60 -8.12
CA THR A 33 3.07 14.38 -7.85
C THR A 33 3.26 14.68 -6.37
N SER A 34 4.42 15.22 -6.01
CA SER A 34 4.72 15.71 -4.65
C SER A 34 3.72 16.76 -4.16
N ASP A 35 3.21 17.62 -5.05
CA ASP A 35 2.23 18.64 -4.69
C ASP A 35 0.92 17.99 -4.20
N HIS A 36 0.53 16.87 -4.81
CA HIS A 36 -0.64 16.11 -4.39
C HIS A 36 -0.42 15.42 -3.04
N ALA A 37 0.82 15.00 -2.74
CA ALA A 37 1.17 14.48 -1.42
C ALA A 37 0.99 15.55 -0.33
N ILE A 38 1.46 16.77 -0.58
CA ILE A 38 1.28 17.91 0.33
C ILE A 38 -0.20 18.22 0.52
N ALA A 39 -0.98 18.17 -0.58
CA ALA A 39 -2.41 18.44 -0.54
C ALA A 39 -3.27 17.31 0.07
N GLY A 40 -2.69 16.14 0.38
CA GLY A 40 -3.46 14.98 0.85
C GLY A 40 -4.36 14.35 -0.22
N THR A 41 -3.93 14.40 -1.48
CA THR A 41 -4.71 13.99 -2.65
C THR A 41 -3.94 12.97 -3.50
N LEU A 42 -3.14 12.10 -2.90
CA LEU A 42 -2.54 10.99 -3.63
C LEU A 42 -3.58 10.00 -4.17
N LEU A 43 -3.22 9.34 -5.26
CA LEU A 43 -3.84 8.10 -5.71
C LEU A 43 -3.11 6.93 -5.04
N LEU A 44 -3.84 6.04 -4.39
CA LEU A 44 -3.30 4.95 -3.58
C LEU A 44 -3.72 3.60 -4.20
N LEU A 45 -2.76 2.73 -4.51
CA LEU A 45 -3.00 1.42 -5.12
C LEU A 45 -2.74 0.32 -4.08
N ALA A 46 -3.74 -0.06 -3.29
CA ALA A 46 -3.55 -0.95 -2.15
C ALA A 46 -3.56 -2.44 -2.55
N GLY A 47 -2.41 -3.11 -2.46
CA GLY A 47 -2.23 -4.55 -2.63
C GLY A 47 -2.09 -5.27 -1.29
N GLY A 48 -3.05 -6.12 -0.94
CA GLY A 48 -3.14 -6.80 0.35
C GLY A 48 -4.46 -7.55 0.55
N THR A 49 -4.62 -8.20 1.70
CA THR A 49 -5.92 -8.83 2.04
C THR A 49 -6.97 -7.77 2.34
N ALA A 50 -8.25 -8.14 2.25
CA ALA A 50 -9.35 -7.22 2.54
C ALA A 50 -9.24 -6.60 3.94
N GLU A 51 -8.86 -7.40 4.94
CA GLU A 51 -8.67 -6.96 6.32
C GLU A 51 -7.49 -5.99 6.47
N GLN A 52 -6.40 -6.23 5.73
CA GLN A 52 -5.26 -5.32 5.71
C GLN A 52 -5.63 -3.97 5.10
N VAL A 53 -6.34 -3.99 3.96
CA VAL A 53 -6.80 -2.78 3.27
C VAL A 53 -7.78 -2.00 4.14
N GLU A 54 -8.77 -2.68 4.74
CA GLU A 54 -9.74 -2.06 5.64
C GLU A 54 -9.04 -1.38 6.83
N ARG A 55 -8.10 -2.10 7.47
CA ARG A 55 -7.32 -1.59 8.60
C ARG A 55 -6.43 -0.41 8.23
N ALA A 56 -5.87 -0.41 7.02
CA ALA A 56 -4.98 0.64 6.53
C ALA A 56 -5.73 1.88 6.00
N THR A 57 -6.98 1.71 5.55
CA THR A 57 -7.77 2.74 4.86
C THR A 57 -7.81 4.09 5.59
N PRO A 58 -8.03 4.18 6.92
CA PRO A 58 -8.08 5.46 7.61
C PRO A 58 -6.76 6.26 7.51
N VAL A 59 -5.62 5.56 7.50
CA VAL A 59 -4.30 6.20 7.39
C VAL A 59 -3.99 6.55 5.93
N LEU A 60 -4.32 5.65 5.01
CA LEU A 60 -4.12 5.87 3.57
C LEU A 60 -4.94 7.08 3.09
N MET A 61 -6.21 7.17 3.48
CA MET A 61 -7.10 8.27 3.13
C MET A 61 -6.78 9.59 3.86
N ALA A 62 -5.88 9.59 4.84
CA ALA A 62 -5.33 10.83 5.39
C ALA A 62 -4.27 11.46 4.45
N MET A 63 -3.71 10.68 3.52
CA MET A 63 -2.68 11.11 2.57
C MET A 63 -3.19 11.21 1.12
N GLY A 64 -4.35 10.63 0.83
CA GLY A 64 -4.94 10.62 -0.50
C GLY A 64 -6.44 10.75 -0.50
N ASN A 65 -6.99 10.97 -1.68
CA ASN A 65 -8.43 11.13 -1.89
C ASN A 65 -9.02 10.04 -2.79
N GLU A 66 -8.20 9.10 -3.23
CA GLU A 66 -8.59 7.99 -4.09
C GLU A 66 -7.80 6.74 -3.71
N LEU A 67 -8.49 5.66 -3.40
CA LEU A 67 -7.91 4.36 -3.06
C LEU A 67 -8.49 3.30 -4.00
N ILE A 68 -7.60 2.65 -4.75
CA ILE A 68 -7.91 1.50 -5.59
C ILE A 68 -7.43 0.26 -4.84
N ASN A 69 -8.34 -0.68 -4.58
CA ASN A 69 -7.97 -2.00 -4.06
C ASN A 69 -7.49 -2.87 -5.23
N ALA A 70 -6.20 -3.20 -5.24
CA ALA A 70 -5.54 -3.96 -6.29
C ALA A 70 -5.65 -5.49 -6.10
N GLY A 71 -6.21 -5.95 -4.98
CA GLY A 71 -6.31 -7.38 -4.65
C GLY A 71 -5.10 -7.84 -3.83
N GLY A 72 -4.79 -9.14 -3.88
CA GLY A 72 -3.83 -9.86 -3.02
C GLY A 72 -2.39 -9.33 -3.00
N PRO A 73 -1.41 -10.12 -2.52
CA PRO A 73 -0.09 -9.58 -2.24
C PRO A 73 0.64 -9.16 -3.52
N GLY A 74 1.13 -7.91 -3.53
CA GLY A 74 2.15 -7.38 -4.45
C GLY A 74 1.76 -7.27 -5.91
#